data_AF-A0A410Q671-F1
#
_entry.id   AF-A0A410Q671-F1
#
_cell.length_a   1.000
_cell.length_b   1.000
_cell.length_c   1.000
_cell.angle_alpha   90.00
_cell.angle_beta   90.00
_cell.angle_gamma   90.00
#
_symmetry.space_group_name_H-M   'P 1'
#
loop_
_entity.id
_entity.type
_entity.pdbx_description
1 polymer ?
#
loop_
_entity_poly.entity_id
_entity_poly.type
_entity_poly.pdbx_seq_one_letter_code
_entity_poly.pdbx_strand_id
1 'polypeptide(L)'
;MFALIGAVMLRKHPAQMTFSAGSFLFGFFLSVIHAACEVAVVTLFFFGGQLSSATYSSGYVTSVLLLVGLGGLVHSMVDFGISVAAWKPVSRAIRIPVSARAKG
;
A
#
# COMPACT_ATOMS: atom_id res chain seq x y z
N MET A 1 -2.22 2.51 8.48
CA MET A 1 -3.67 2.29 8.25
C MET A 1 -3.94 1.14 7.27
N PHE A 2 -3.45 1.22 6.04
CA PHE A 2 -3.60 0.19 5.00
C PHE A 2 -3.10 -1.21 5.40
N ALA A 3 -1.96 -1.33 6.09
CA ALA A 3 -1.43 -2.61 6.54
C ALA A 3 -2.35 -3.34 7.55
N LEU A 4 -3.08 -2.59 8.39
CA LEU A 4 -3.99 -3.15 9.39
C LEU A 4 -5.28 -3.66 8.73
N ILE A 5 -5.82 -2.88 7.79
CA ILE A 5 -6.95 -3.29 6.93
C ILE A 5 -6.55 -4.52 6.10
N GLY A 6 -5.33 -4.51 5.56
CA GLY A 6 -4.76 -5.61 4.82
C GLY A 6 -4.68 -6.89 5.66
N ALA A 7 -4.15 -6.80 6.87
CA ALA A 7 -4.04 -7.92 7.80
C ALA A 7 -5.41 -8.50 8.20
N VAL A 8 -6.41 -7.65 8.46
CA VAL A 8 -7.79 -8.09 8.79
C VAL A 8 -8.45 -8.79 7.61
N MET A 9 -8.22 -8.30 6.38
CA MET A 9 -8.77 -8.89 5.17
C MET A 9 -8.07 -10.21 4.81
N LEU A 10 -6.74 -10.29 4.98
CA LEU A 10 -5.94 -11.52 4.85
C LEU A 10 -6.40 -12.62 5.83
N ARG A 11 -6.83 -12.23 7.03
CA ARG A 11 -7.36 -13.18 8.03
C ARG A 11 -8.65 -13.87 7.56
N LYS A 12 -9.44 -13.22 6.70
CA LYS A 12 -10.64 -13.82 6.07
C LYS A 12 -10.32 -14.59 4.79
N HIS A 13 -9.29 -14.20 4.04
CA HIS A 13 -8.90 -14.83 2.77
C HIS A 13 -7.38 -15.10 2.69
N PRO A 14 -6.85 -16.11 3.40
CA PRO A 14 -5.40 -16.40 3.45
C PRO A 14 -4.82 -16.82 2.09
N ALA A 15 -5.66 -17.20 1.13
CA ALA A 15 -5.26 -17.52 -0.24
C ALA A 15 -4.72 -16.31 -1.03
N GLN A 16 -4.92 -15.07 -0.55
CA GLN A 16 -4.40 -13.85 -1.19
C GLN A 16 -2.93 -13.54 -0.82
N MET A 17 -2.25 -14.43 -0.09
CA MET A 17 -0.80 -14.37 0.13
C MET A 17 0.03 -15.25 -0.82
N THR A 18 -0.62 -16.04 -1.68
CA THR A 18 0.08 -16.77 -2.74
C THR A 18 0.19 -15.89 -3.99
N PHE A 19 1.21 -16.09 -4.83
CA PHE A 19 1.40 -15.31 -6.05
C PHE A 19 0.30 -15.67 -7.07
N SER A 20 -0.88 -15.07 -6.90
CA SER A 20 -2.08 -15.28 -7.69
C SER A 20 -2.66 -13.92 -8.11
N ALA A 21 -3.44 -13.90 -9.19
CA ALA A 21 -4.09 -12.68 -9.69
C ALA A 21 -4.94 -11.99 -8.61
N GLY A 22 -5.53 -12.76 -7.68
CA GLY A 22 -6.30 -12.24 -6.56
C GLY A 22 -5.46 -11.50 -5.49
N SER A 23 -4.17 -11.78 -5.41
CA SER A 23 -3.23 -11.15 -4.48
C SER A 23 -2.73 -9.82 -5.05
N PHE A 24 -2.51 -9.76 -6.36
CA PHE A 24 -2.19 -8.51 -7.06
C PHE A 24 -3.32 -7.49 -6.92
N LEU A 25 -4.57 -7.91 -7.15
CA LEU A 25 -5.74 -7.04 -7.04
C LEU A 25 -5.95 -6.55 -5.60
N PHE A 26 -5.68 -7.41 -4.63
CA PHE A 26 -5.71 -7.06 -3.22
C PHE A 26 -4.64 -6.05 -2.83
N GLY A 27 -3.38 -6.28 -3.25
CA GLY A 27 -2.31 -5.33 -3.08
C GLY A 27 -2.68 -3.99 -3.69
N PHE A 28 -3.17 -3.99 -4.94
CA PHE A 28 -3.56 -2.78 -5.67
C PHE A 28 -4.59 -1.96 -4.90
N PHE A 29 -5.62 -2.61 -4.35
CA PHE A 29 -6.63 -1.96 -3.52
C PHE A 29 -6.04 -1.30 -2.27
N LEU A 30 -5.10 -1.97 -1.59
CA LEU A 30 -4.40 -1.39 -0.44
C LEU A 30 -3.52 -0.20 -0.83
N SER A 31 -2.82 -0.27 -1.97
CA SER A 31 -2.02 0.85 -2.48
C SER A 31 -2.86 2.05 -2.81
N VAL A 32 -4.04 1.86 -3.40
CA VAL A 32 -4.98 2.96 -3.69
C VAL A 32 -5.44 3.63 -2.39
N ILE A 33 -5.81 2.85 -1.37
CA ILE A 33 -6.21 3.42 -0.07
C ILE A 33 -5.06 4.17 0.60
N HIS A 34 -3.85 3.59 0.57
CA HIS A 34 -2.64 4.21 1.12
C HIS A 34 -2.37 5.56 0.45
N ALA A 35 -2.23 5.56 -0.88
CA ALA A 35 -1.93 6.76 -1.66
C ALA A 35 -3.06 7.81 -1.53
N ALA A 36 -4.32 7.40 -1.47
CA ALA A 36 -5.43 8.33 -1.26
C ALA A 36 -5.39 9.02 0.11
N CYS A 37 -5.04 8.28 1.17
CA CYS A 37 -4.85 8.88 2.50
C CYS A 37 -3.66 9.84 2.53
N GLU A 38 -2.53 9.49 1.92
CA GLU A 38 -1.37 10.37 1.85
C GLU A 38 -1.67 11.62 1.04
N VAL A 39 -2.30 11.49 -0.13
CA VAL A 39 -2.74 12.64 -0.94
C VAL A 39 -3.70 13.52 -0.15
N ALA A 40 -4.67 12.97 0.59
CA ALA A 40 -5.59 13.76 1.39
C ALA A 40 -4.87 14.58 2.49
N VAL A 41 -3.96 13.95 3.25
CA VAL A 41 -3.19 14.65 4.29
C VAL A 41 -2.26 15.69 3.66
N VAL A 42 -1.51 15.33 2.62
CA VAL A 42 -0.58 16.25 1.95
C VAL A 42 -1.32 17.41 1.29
N THR A 43 -2.52 17.19 0.75
CA THR A 43 -3.39 18.25 0.22
C THR A 43 -3.83 19.21 1.31
N LEU A 44 -4.25 18.71 2.48
CA LEU A 44 -4.60 19.57 3.62
C LEU A 44 -3.41 20.40 4.08
N PHE A 45 -2.20 19.82 4.13
CA PHE A 45 -0.98 20.56 4.45
C PHE A 45 -0.58 21.57 3.37
N PHE A 46 -0.82 21.24 2.09
CA PHE A 46 -0.56 22.11 0.96
C PHE A 46 -1.44 23.37 0.99
N PHE A 47 -2.74 23.20 1.28
CA PHE A 47 -3.69 24.32 1.38
C PHE A 47 -3.69 25.01 2.74
N GLY A 48 -3.17 24.37 3.79
CA GLY A 48 -3.04 24.90 5.15
C GLY A 48 -1.96 25.98 5.32
N GLY A 49 -1.33 26.46 4.24
CA GLY A 49 -0.46 27.64 4.24
C GLY A 49 1.00 27.41 4.66
N GLN A 50 1.48 26.15 4.73
CA GLN A 50 2.88 25.85 5.06
C GLN A 50 3.82 25.76 3.84
N LEU A 51 3.31 25.94 2.62
CA LEU A 51 4.10 25.91 1.39
C LEU A 51 4.09 27.29 0.70
N SER A 52 5.28 27.74 0.29
CA SER A 52 5.53 29.05 -0.34
C SER A 52 4.65 29.27 -1.58
N SER A 53 4.17 30.51 -1.77
CA SER A 53 3.27 30.94 -2.86
C SER A 53 3.76 30.58 -4.27
N ALA A 54 5.06 30.31 -4.46
CA ALA A 54 5.65 29.86 -5.73
C ALA A 54 5.24 28.44 -6.15
N THR A 55 4.77 27.59 -5.23
CA THR A 55 4.40 26.19 -5.50
C THR A 55 2.95 26.03 -5.99
N TYR A 56 2.11 27.06 -5.83
CA TYR A 56 0.66 26.98 -6.09
C TYR A 56 0.26 26.79 -7.55
N SER A 57 1.01 27.33 -8.52
CA SER A 57 0.56 27.35 -9.92
C SER A 57 0.92 26.09 -10.74
N SER A 58 1.90 25.30 -10.30
CA SER A 58 2.32 24.07 -11.02
C SER A 58 2.87 22.96 -10.12
N GLY A 59 3.11 23.23 -8.83
CA GLY A 59 3.71 22.27 -7.91
C GLY A 59 2.72 21.29 -7.30
N TYR A 60 1.44 21.65 -7.16
CA TYR A 60 0.44 20.76 -6.56
C TYR A 60 0.22 19.48 -7.38
N VAL A 61 0.00 19.61 -8.69
CA VAL A 61 -0.26 18.46 -9.56
C VAL A 61 0.96 17.54 -9.63
N THR A 62 2.16 18.09 -9.84
CA THR A 62 3.38 17.29 -9.94
C THR A 62 3.83 16.71 -8.60
N SER A 63 3.70 17.46 -7.50
CA SER A 63 4.21 17.00 -6.19
C SER A 63 3.20 16.17 -5.44
N VAL A 64 1.93 16.59 -5.39
CA VAL A 64 0.91 15.93 -4.58
C VAL A 64 0.21 14.82 -5.37
N LEU A 65 -0.24 15.09 -6.60
CA LEU A 65 -0.94 14.06 -7.39
C LEU A 65 0.02 13.06 -8.05
N LEU A 66 1.12 13.54 -8.64
CA LEU A 66 2.06 12.69 -9.37
C LEU A 66 3.08 12.02 -8.43
N LEU A 67 3.87 12.78 -7.67
CA LEU A 67 4.89 12.19 -6.79
C LEU A 67 4.28 11.46 -5.59
N VAL A 68 3.38 12.08 -4.82
CA VAL A 68 2.76 11.43 -3.65
C VAL A 68 1.68 10.43 -4.07
N GLY A 69 0.75 10.82 -4.96
CA GLY A 69 -0.32 9.93 -5.41
C GLY A 69 0.16 8.76 -6.27
N LEU A 70 0.64 9.06 -7.49
CA LEU A 70 1.08 8.01 -8.42
C LEU A 70 2.37 7.31 -7.95
N GLY A 71 3.33 8.07 -7.43
CA GLY A 71 4.56 7.52 -6.87
C GLY A 71 4.31 6.63 -5.66
N GLY A 72 3.45 7.06 -4.72
CA GLY A 72 3.05 6.24 -3.56
C GLY A 72 2.32 4.95 -3.95
N LEU A 73 1.49 5.01 -5.00
CA LEU A 73 0.81 3.83 -5.54
C LEU A 73 1.81 2.80 -6.10
N VAL A 74 2.76 3.24 -6.93
CA VAL A 74 3.79 2.35 -7.51
C VAL A 74 4.72 1.81 -6.41
N HIS A 75 5.13 2.66 -5.46
CA HIS A 75 5.98 2.25 -4.34
C HIS A 75 5.32 1.15 -3.50
N SER A 76 4.05 1.35 -3.10
CA SER A 76 3.30 0.35 -2.34
C SER A 76 3.11 -0.98 -3.11
N MET A 77 3.08 -0.95 -4.45
CA MET A 77 3.07 -2.16 -5.29
C MET A 77 4.38 -2.92 -5.28
N VAL A 78 5.50 -2.21 -5.34
CA VAL A 78 6.83 -2.83 -5.21
C VAL A 78 6.98 -3.44 -3.82
N ASP A 79 6.57 -2.73 -2.77
CA ASP A 79 6.62 -3.21 -1.39
C ASP A 79 5.76 -4.46 -1.16
N PHE A 80 4.56 -4.48 -1.73
CA PHE A 80 3.69 -5.66 -1.67
C PHE A 80 4.32 -6.87 -2.37
N GLY A 81 4.95 -6.64 -3.53
CA GLY A 81 5.69 -7.67 -4.25
C GLY A 81 6.86 -8.25 -3.44
N ILE A 82 7.66 -7.38 -2.81
CA ILE A 82 8.75 -7.79 -1.92
C ILE A 82 8.20 -8.55 -0.72
N SER A 83 7.09 -8.09 -0.13
CA SER A 83 6.44 -8.73 1.03
C SER A 83 5.97 -10.16 0.70
N VAL A 84 5.36 -10.37 -0.47
CA VAL A 84 4.94 -11.71 -0.94
C VAL A 84 6.15 -12.60 -1.19
N ALA A 85 7.24 -12.07 -1.76
CA ALA A 85 8.47 -12.82 -1.97
C ALA A 85 9.13 -13.23 -0.64
N ALA A 86 9.21 -12.30 0.32
CA ALA A 86 9.76 -12.53 1.66
C ALA A 86 8.88 -13.50 2.50
N TRP A 87 7.58 -13.57 2.23
CA TRP A 87 6.68 -14.48 2.94
C TRP A 87 6.99 -15.96 2.71
N LYS A 88 7.50 -16.35 1.54
CA LYS A 88 7.85 -17.75 1.23
C LYS A 88 8.93 -18.35 2.16
N PRO A 89 10.09 -17.71 2.40
CA PRO A 89 11.08 -18.22 3.36
C PRO A 89 10.62 -18.06 4.81
N VAL A 90 9.95 -16.95 5.15
CA VAL A 90 9.43 -16.69 6.50
C VAL A 90 8.43 -17.78 6.93
N SER A 91 7.43 -18.08 6.12
CA SER A 91 6.43 -19.12 6.41
C SER A 91 7.04 -20.52 6.62
N ARG A 92 8.25 -20.79 6.13
CA ARG A 92 8.99 -22.03 6.39
C ARG A 92 9.79 -21.99 7.69
N ALA A 93 10.32 -20.83 8.06
CA ALA A 93 11.13 -20.64 9.26
C ALA A 93 10.30 -20.50 10.54
N ILE A 94 9.09 -19.93 10.46
CA ILE A 94 8.21 -19.75 11.62
C ILE A 94 7.04 -20.74 11.57
N ARG A 95 6.88 -21.58 12.59
CA ARG A 95 5.63 -22.34 12.81
C ARG A 95 4.55 -21.39 13.33
N ILE A 96 3.86 -20.71 12.42
CA ILE A 96 2.71 -19.87 12.77
C ILE A 96 1.56 -20.79 13.20
N PRO A 97 1.01 -20.67 14.42
CA PRO A 97 -0.10 -21.50 14.89
C PRO A 97 -1.36 -21.25 14.04
N VAL A 98 -1.61 -22.20 13.13
CA VAL A 98 -2.90 -22.62 12.53
C VAL A 98 -3.77 -21.60 11.76
N SER A 99 -3.67 -20.29 11.94
CA SER A 99 -4.61 -19.33 11.29
C SER A 99 -4.19 -18.86 9.88
N ALA A 100 -2.96 -19.13 9.43
CA ALA A 100 -2.42 -18.63 8.17
C ALA A 100 -1.91 -19.75 7.24
N ARG A 101 -2.55 -20.93 7.27
CA ARG A 101 -2.24 -21.98 6.29
C ARG A 101 -2.86 -21.57 4.95
N ALA A 102 -2.13 -20.76 4.17
CA ALA A 102 -2.37 -20.66 2.75
C ALA A 102 -2.18 -22.07 2.17
N LYS A 103 -3.29 -22.71 1.78
CA LYS A 103 -3.24 -23.95 1.02
C LYS A 103 -2.48 -23.63 -0.27
N GLY A 104 -1.30 -24.23 -0.40
CA GLY A 104 -0.59 -24.36 -1.66
C GLY A 104 -1.35 -25.28 -2.61
#